data_AF-A0A0F9FMD7-F1
#
_entry.id   AF-A0A0F9FMD7-F1
#
_cell.length_a   1.000
_cell.length_b   1.000
_cell.length_c   1.000
_cell.angle_alpha   90.00
_cell.angle_beta   90.00
_cell.angle_gamma   90.00
#
_symmetry.space_group_name_H-M   'P 1'
#
loop_
_entity.id
_entity.type
_entity.pdbx_description
1 polymer ?
#
loop_
_entity_poly.entity_id
_entity_poly.type
_entity_poly.pdbx_seq_one_letter_code
_entity_poly.pdbx_strand_id
1 'polypeptide(L)'
;QRRALNPALRSYSRMVVANRGEGVAGFASRVTFSRSLPMTNEEARPDQLDPDTKKDDHRRPSIATYSGVEFFPLSPRVEDVRIMDIAQALSMKCRYTGQCHQFNSVAQHSVFVSEILEHLKQPIEVQYIGLMHDTSEAYLPDVASPIKGHLEGFRDIENRLEACIAKAFNYQYPFPKMVKVADAEAFKHEYKQIMSNLAWWKGDPPRYDWGHMEEWGPLVAREKFLLRHRRLTAERIPGVPVIP
;
A
#
# COMPACT_ATOMS: atom_id res chain seq x y z
N GLN A 1 30.90 -24.15 40.69
CA GLN A 1 29.92 -23.33 41.44
C GLN A 1 28.56 -23.49 40.77
N ARG A 2 27.60 -24.06 41.50
CA ARG A 2 26.21 -24.22 41.09
C ARG A 2 25.50 -22.88 41.28
N ARG A 3 24.68 -22.47 40.31
CA ARG A 3 23.49 -21.64 40.56
C ARG A 3 22.28 -22.36 40.00
N ALA A 4 21.32 -22.56 40.88
CA ALA A 4 20.06 -23.25 40.66
C ALA A 4 18.90 -22.25 40.74
N LEU A 5 17.72 -22.73 40.32
CA LEU A 5 16.35 -22.20 40.45
C LEU A 5 15.92 -21.26 39.30
N ASN A 6 14.76 -21.41 38.65
CA ASN A 6 13.51 -22.06 39.07
C ASN A 6 12.70 -22.55 37.83
N PRO A 7 12.01 -23.72 37.87
CA PRO A 7 11.20 -24.25 36.78
C PRO A 7 9.71 -23.98 36.97
N ALA A 8 9.02 -23.49 35.93
CA ALA A 8 7.56 -23.35 35.92
C ALA A 8 7.00 -23.54 34.51
N LEU A 9 6.90 -24.79 34.05
CA LEU A 9 5.92 -25.18 33.05
C LEU A 9 5.27 -26.47 33.52
N ARG A 10 4.05 -26.33 34.05
CA ARG A 10 3.19 -27.43 34.46
C ARG A 10 2.77 -28.22 33.24
N SER A 11 3.16 -29.49 33.23
CA SER A 11 2.50 -30.58 32.52
C SER A 11 1.11 -30.80 33.11
N TYR A 12 0.09 -31.02 32.26
CA TYR A 12 -0.97 -31.99 32.54
C TYR A 12 -1.54 -32.48 31.20
N SER A 13 -1.27 -33.75 30.92
CA SER A 13 -1.86 -34.58 29.87
C SER A 13 -2.24 -35.91 30.54
N ARG A 14 -3.31 -36.56 30.03
CA ARG A 14 -4.06 -37.74 30.54
C ARG A 14 -5.26 -37.36 31.42
N MET A 15 -6.46 -37.92 31.27
CA MET A 15 -6.87 -39.28 30.87
C MET A 15 -8.32 -39.21 30.30
N VAL A 16 -8.63 -39.90 29.17
CA VAL A 16 -9.45 -41.15 29.07
C VAL A 16 -10.91 -40.93 29.53
N VAL A 17 -11.94 -41.12 28.69
CA VAL A 17 -12.61 -42.42 28.44
C VAL A 17 -13.20 -42.48 27.02
N ALA A 18 -12.85 -43.55 26.31
CA ALA A 18 -13.58 -44.06 25.15
C ALA A 18 -14.72 -44.96 25.61
N ASN A 19 -15.90 -44.85 24.99
CA ASN A 19 -16.91 -45.90 25.06
C ASN A 19 -17.49 -46.13 23.65
N ARG A 20 -17.24 -47.33 23.11
CA ARG A 20 -17.87 -47.92 21.91
C ARG A 20 -18.51 -49.23 22.35
N GLY A 21 -19.70 -49.51 21.84
CA GLY A 21 -20.46 -50.76 22.00
C GLY A 21 -21.95 -50.46 21.88
N GLU A 22 -22.52 -50.52 20.66
CA GLU A 22 -23.25 -51.67 20.08
C GLU A 22 -24.71 -51.78 20.58
N GLY A 23 -25.67 -51.80 19.64
CA GLY A 23 -27.06 -52.11 19.97
C GLY A 23 -28.15 -51.73 18.94
N VAL A 24 -28.32 -52.58 17.92
CA VAL A 24 -29.58 -53.06 17.29
C VAL A 24 -30.76 -52.13 16.90
N ALA A 25 -31.03 -52.14 15.58
CA ALA A 25 -32.30 -52.38 14.85
C ALA A 25 -33.65 -51.79 15.32
N GLY A 26 -34.40 -51.17 14.38
CA GLY A 26 -35.87 -51.09 14.46
C GLY A 26 -36.56 -49.94 13.73
N PHE A 27 -37.02 -50.22 12.51
CA PHE A 27 -38.28 -49.79 11.84
C PHE A 27 -39.01 -48.46 12.17
N ALA A 28 -39.36 -47.78 11.06
CA ALA A 28 -40.62 -47.09 10.74
C ALA A 28 -40.91 -45.62 11.16
N SER A 29 -41.14 -44.83 10.09
CA SER A 29 -42.30 -43.95 9.84
C SER A 29 -42.24 -42.44 10.15
N ARG A 30 -42.41 -41.69 9.05
CA ARG A 30 -43.18 -40.45 8.80
C ARG A 30 -43.11 -39.24 9.77
N VAL A 31 -42.70 -38.13 9.13
CA VAL A 31 -43.32 -36.78 9.11
C VAL A 31 -43.19 -35.92 10.39
N THR A 32 -42.48 -34.80 10.30
CA THR A 32 -43.06 -33.43 10.29
C THR A 32 -41.96 -32.36 10.13
N PHE A 33 -42.29 -31.35 9.34
CA PHE A 33 -41.64 -30.04 9.28
C PHE A 33 -41.61 -29.37 10.66
N SER A 34 -40.52 -28.69 11.04
CA SER A 34 -40.62 -27.51 11.91
C SER A 34 -39.36 -26.64 11.90
N ARG A 35 -39.56 -25.42 11.40
CA ARG A 35 -38.88 -24.16 11.73
C ARG A 35 -37.37 -24.02 11.45
N SER A 36 -37.14 -23.35 10.33
CA SER A 36 -36.12 -22.33 10.14
C SER A 36 -35.81 -21.52 11.41
N LEU A 37 -34.56 -21.59 11.86
CA LEU A 37 -33.96 -20.56 12.70
C LEU A 37 -33.52 -19.41 11.79
N PRO A 38 -33.94 -18.15 12.03
CA PRO A 38 -33.30 -17.01 11.38
C PRO A 38 -31.97 -16.76 12.11
N MET A 39 -30.85 -17.10 11.47
CA MET A 39 -29.55 -16.59 11.89
C MET A 39 -29.46 -15.14 11.43
N THR A 40 -29.68 -14.26 12.38
CA THR A 40 -29.48 -12.81 12.33
C THR A 40 -28.00 -12.44 12.29
N ASN A 41 -27.74 -11.24 11.75
CA ASN A 41 -26.47 -10.53 11.55
C ASN A 41 -25.67 -10.95 10.30
N GLU A 42 -26.20 -10.56 9.15
CA GLU A 42 -25.36 -10.17 8.02
C GLU A 42 -24.65 -8.87 8.44
N GLU A 43 -23.48 -8.98 9.08
CA GLU A 43 -22.60 -7.85 9.30
C GLU A 43 -22.29 -7.27 7.91
N ALA A 44 -22.72 -6.02 7.66
CA ALA A 44 -22.49 -5.35 6.39
C ALA A 44 -21.00 -5.46 6.03
N ARG A 45 -20.71 -5.88 4.80
CA ARG A 45 -19.32 -6.02 4.36
C ARG A 45 -18.64 -4.64 4.46
N PRO A 46 -17.34 -4.55 4.81
CA PRO A 46 -16.67 -3.27 5.05
C PRO A 46 -16.75 -2.27 3.87
N ASP A 47 -16.94 -2.78 2.65
CA ASP A 47 -17.14 -2.03 1.41
C ASP A 47 -18.55 -1.43 1.25
N GLN A 48 -19.51 -1.85 2.07
CA GLN A 48 -20.91 -1.39 2.09
C GLN A 48 -21.21 -0.34 3.17
N LEU A 49 -20.23 -0.01 4.02
CA LEU A 49 -20.38 1.03 5.04
C LEU A 49 -20.39 2.42 4.40
N ASP A 50 -21.41 3.21 4.72
CA ASP A 50 -21.51 4.61 4.29
C ASP A 50 -20.30 5.40 4.84
N PRO A 51 -19.44 5.98 3.97
CA PRO A 51 -18.24 6.70 4.38
C PRO A 51 -18.50 7.88 5.33
N ASP A 52 -19.72 8.43 5.34
CA ASP A 52 -20.09 9.67 6.00
C ASP A 52 -20.86 9.48 7.33
N THR A 53 -21.26 8.24 7.65
CA THR A 53 -21.96 7.97 8.92
C THR A 53 -20.96 7.81 10.07
N LYS A 54 -20.85 8.84 10.91
CA LYS A 54 -20.09 8.81 12.18
C LYS A 54 -20.54 7.74 13.20
N LYS A 55 -21.63 7.02 12.93
CA LYS A 55 -22.28 6.09 13.87
C LYS A 55 -21.63 4.70 13.91
N ASP A 56 -20.83 4.34 12.90
CA ASP A 56 -20.17 3.02 12.76
C ASP A 56 -18.63 3.08 12.81
N ASP A 57 -18.07 4.19 13.33
CA ASP A 57 -16.63 4.49 13.27
C ASP A 57 -15.74 3.41 13.92
N HIS A 58 -16.22 2.77 15.00
CA HIS A 58 -15.48 1.74 15.73
C HIS A 58 -15.34 0.38 15.02
N ARG A 59 -15.92 0.19 13.83
CA ARG A 59 -15.87 -1.07 13.07
C ARG A 59 -15.08 -0.99 11.77
N ARG A 60 -14.60 0.19 11.40
CA ARG A 60 -13.87 0.37 10.15
C ARG A 60 -12.41 -0.03 10.38
N PRO A 61 -11.83 -0.92 9.55
CA PRO A 61 -10.43 -1.31 9.70
C PRO A 61 -9.53 -0.08 9.46
N SER A 62 -8.74 0.27 10.49
CA SER A 62 -7.88 1.45 10.52
C SER A 62 -6.43 1.09 10.83
N ILE A 63 -5.54 2.05 10.57
CA ILE A 63 -4.12 2.03 10.96
C ILE A 63 -3.76 3.37 11.61
N ALA A 64 -2.77 3.37 12.50
CA ALA A 64 -2.18 4.61 13.02
C ALA A 64 -1.07 5.08 12.07
N THR A 65 -1.09 6.36 11.69
CA THR A 65 -0.03 6.98 10.88
C THR A 65 1.15 7.45 11.73
N TYR A 66 2.23 7.89 11.08
CA TYR A 66 3.42 8.42 11.75
C TYR A 66 3.11 9.63 12.66
N SER A 67 2.22 10.53 12.21
CA SER A 67 1.79 11.70 12.97
C SER A 67 0.70 11.39 14.01
N GLY A 68 0.25 10.13 14.10
CA GLY A 68 -0.77 9.69 15.06
C GLY A 68 -2.21 9.84 14.58
N VAL A 69 -2.44 10.05 13.28
CA VAL A 69 -3.79 10.04 12.69
C VAL A 69 -4.30 8.61 12.62
N GLU A 70 -5.56 8.38 13.00
CA GLU A 70 -6.25 7.14 12.68
C GLU A 70 -6.73 7.20 11.23
N PHE A 71 -6.12 6.38 10.36
CA PHE A 71 -6.38 6.38 8.93
C PHE A 71 -7.13 5.12 8.51
N PHE A 72 -8.06 5.27 7.57
CA PHE A 72 -8.94 4.18 7.09
C PHE A 72 -8.69 3.88 5.60
N PRO A 73 -7.76 2.97 5.25
CA PRO A 73 -7.38 2.74 3.84
C PRO A 73 -8.52 2.36 2.90
N LEU A 74 -9.56 1.68 3.40
CA LEU A 74 -10.72 1.24 2.60
C LEU A 74 -11.79 2.33 2.42
N SER A 75 -11.72 3.42 3.20
CA SER A 75 -12.67 4.53 3.16
C SER A 75 -11.96 5.83 3.54
N PRO A 76 -10.98 6.27 2.75
CA PRO A 76 -10.11 7.39 3.10
C PRO A 76 -10.86 8.72 3.05
N ARG A 77 -10.48 9.65 3.92
CA ARG A 77 -10.99 11.02 3.96
C ARG A 77 -9.85 12.00 3.68
N VAL A 78 -10.18 13.13 3.05
CA VAL A 78 -9.19 14.12 2.59
C VAL A 78 -8.45 14.76 3.77
N GLU A 79 -9.18 15.04 4.85
CA GLU A 79 -8.69 15.67 6.07
C GLU A 79 -7.68 14.82 6.87
N ASP A 80 -7.69 13.51 6.66
CA ASP A 80 -6.82 12.54 7.34
C ASP A 80 -5.48 12.34 6.61
N VAL A 81 -5.36 12.83 5.38
CA VAL A 81 -4.15 12.67 4.57
C VAL A 81 -3.11 13.75 4.93
N ARG A 82 -1.90 13.31 5.33
CA ARG A 82 -0.79 14.21 5.69
C ARG A 82 0.44 13.92 4.83
N ILE A 83 1.08 14.96 4.31
CA ILE A 83 2.32 14.81 3.52
C ILE A 83 3.47 14.21 4.33
N MET A 84 3.51 14.50 5.64
CA MET A 84 4.52 13.95 6.54
C MET A 84 4.37 12.43 6.72
N ASP A 85 3.13 11.94 6.78
CA ASP A 85 2.84 10.51 6.91
C ASP A 85 3.19 9.77 5.62
N ILE A 86 2.85 10.36 4.48
CA ILE A 86 3.23 9.86 3.16
C ILE A 86 4.75 9.77 3.04
N ALA A 87 5.46 10.88 3.28
CA ALA A 87 6.91 10.90 3.15
C ALA A 87 7.59 9.88 4.07
N GLN A 88 7.10 9.73 5.31
CA GLN A 88 7.64 8.75 6.26
C GLN A 88 7.37 7.31 5.80
N ALA A 89 6.14 6.99 5.37
CA ALA A 89 5.80 5.65 4.95
C ALA A 89 6.56 5.25 3.68
N LEU A 90 6.59 6.12 2.67
CA LEU A 90 7.26 5.87 1.40
C LEU A 90 8.78 5.73 1.56
N SER A 91 9.39 6.44 2.51
CA SER A 91 10.84 6.33 2.73
C SER A 91 11.27 5.03 3.40
N MET A 92 10.34 4.34 4.05
CA MET A 92 10.56 3.05 4.71
C MET A 92 10.19 1.86 3.80
N LYS A 93 9.39 2.08 2.75
CA LYS A 93 8.96 1.02 1.83
C LYS A 93 10.03 0.76 0.78
N CYS A 94 10.67 -0.38 0.87
CA CYS A 94 11.63 -0.85 -0.12
C CYS A 94 10.90 -1.38 -1.36
N ARG A 95 11.32 -0.92 -2.53
CA ARG A 95 10.83 -1.42 -3.83
C ARG A 95 11.39 -2.82 -4.10
N TYR A 96 10.94 -3.42 -5.21
CA TYR A 96 11.42 -4.73 -5.69
C TYR A 96 11.19 -5.85 -4.68
N THR A 97 10.19 -5.72 -3.80
CA THR A 97 9.94 -6.64 -2.69
C THR A 97 11.18 -6.88 -1.81
N GLY A 98 12.11 -5.91 -1.76
CA GLY A 98 13.37 -6.01 -1.02
C GLY A 98 14.43 -6.93 -1.64
N GLN A 99 14.28 -7.33 -2.92
CA GLN A 99 15.22 -8.23 -3.60
C GLN A 99 16.38 -7.50 -4.31
N CYS A 100 16.48 -6.19 -4.14
CA CYS A 100 17.59 -5.37 -4.65
C CYS A 100 18.80 -5.44 -3.71
N HIS A 101 20.02 -5.33 -4.26
CA HIS A 101 21.26 -5.38 -3.46
C HIS A 101 21.66 -4.02 -2.87
N GLN A 102 20.93 -2.97 -3.22
CA GLN A 102 21.04 -1.61 -2.71
C GLN A 102 19.64 -1.16 -2.29
N PHE A 103 19.49 -0.52 -1.14
CA PHE A 103 18.18 -0.09 -0.66
C PHE A 103 17.61 0.99 -1.61
N ASN A 104 16.38 0.78 -2.08
CA ASN A 104 15.68 1.77 -2.89
C ASN A 104 14.25 1.92 -2.38
N SER A 105 13.96 3.08 -1.79
CA SER A 105 12.64 3.37 -1.25
C SER A 105 11.68 3.88 -2.31
N VAL A 106 10.37 3.73 -2.09
CA VAL A 106 9.35 4.35 -2.93
C VAL A 106 9.54 5.87 -2.97
N ALA A 107 9.91 6.50 -1.84
CA ALA A 107 10.19 7.94 -1.79
C ALA A 107 11.35 8.35 -2.73
N GLN A 108 12.43 7.57 -2.77
CA GLN A 108 13.57 7.83 -3.67
C GLN A 108 13.14 7.72 -5.14
N HIS A 109 12.41 6.66 -5.47
CA HIS A 109 11.82 6.48 -6.80
C HIS A 109 10.92 7.65 -7.20
N SER A 110 9.97 8.07 -6.35
CA SER A 110 9.06 9.17 -6.68
C SER A 110 9.79 10.51 -6.89
N VAL A 111 10.85 10.78 -6.11
CA VAL A 111 11.70 11.96 -6.33
C VAL A 111 12.37 11.87 -7.70
N PHE A 112 12.93 10.71 -8.04
CA PHE A 112 13.61 10.53 -9.32
C PHE A 112 12.65 10.65 -10.52
N VAL A 113 11.43 10.12 -10.43
CA VAL A 113 10.37 10.34 -11.45
C VAL A 113 10.09 11.84 -11.65
N SER A 114 9.99 12.61 -10.56
CA SER A 114 9.80 14.06 -10.61
C SER A 114 10.99 14.79 -11.26
N GLU A 115 12.22 14.34 -11.03
CA GLU A 115 13.44 14.89 -11.62
C GLU A 115 13.58 14.56 -13.11
N ILE A 116 13.18 13.35 -13.53
CA ILE A 116 13.08 12.99 -14.96
C ILE A 116 12.12 13.93 -15.68
N LEU A 117 10.94 14.19 -15.10
CA LEU A 117 9.94 15.09 -15.71
C LEU A 117 10.45 16.53 -15.80
N GLU A 118 11.22 16.99 -14.81
CA GLU A 118 11.88 18.29 -14.86
C GLU A 118 12.95 18.36 -15.95
N HIS A 119 13.79 17.31 -16.06
CA HIS A 119 14.77 17.22 -17.13
C HIS A 119 14.12 17.24 -18.52
N LEU A 120 12.97 16.58 -18.66
CA LEU A 120 12.15 16.58 -19.87
C LEU A 120 11.33 17.89 -20.05
N LYS A 121 11.57 18.90 -19.20
CA LYS A 121 10.94 20.23 -19.23
C LYS A 121 9.41 20.17 -19.23
N GLN A 122 8.84 19.18 -18.54
CA GLN A 122 7.40 19.08 -18.38
C GLN A 122 6.89 20.18 -17.45
N PRO A 123 5.62 20.61 -17.58
CA PRO A 123 5.02 21.60 -16.67
C PRO A 123 5.20 21.22 -15.20
N ILE A 124 5.30 22.23 -14.32
CA ILE A 124 5.54 22.04 -12.88
C ILE A 124 4.46 21.16 -12.25
N GLU A 125 3.23 21.24 -12.75
CA GLU A 125 2.10 20.39 -12.36
C GLU A 125 2.36 18.91 -12.68
N VAL A 126 2.95 18.61 -13.84
CA VAL A 126 3.31 17.24 -14.22
C VAL A 126 4.44 16.73 -13.34
N GLN A 127 5.46 17.56 -13.07
CA GLN A 127 6.56 17.22 -12.16
C GLN A 127 6.04 16.91 -10.75
N TYR A 128 5.04 17.67 -10.28
CA TYR A 128 4.37 17.45 -8.99
C TYR A 128 3.57 16.15 -9.00
N ILE A 129 2.77 15.88 -10.04
CA ILE A 129 2.06 14.61 -10.17
C ILE A 129 3.05 13.43 -10.19
N GLY A 130 4.20 13.58 -10.85
CA GLY A 130 5.26 12.57 -10.82
C GLY A 130 5.84 12.32 -9.43
N LEU A 131 5.96 13.34 -8.58
CA LEU A 131 6.33 13.14 -7.18
C LEU A 131 5.23 12.40 -6.39
N MET A 132 3.97 12.65 -6.72
CA MET A 132 2.81 12.18 -5.95
C MET A 132 2.23 10.84 -6.45
N HIS A 133 2.76 10.27 -7.53
CA HIS A 133 2.10 9.18 -8.26
C HIS A 133 1.96 7.85 -7.52
N ASP A 134 2.88 7.56 -6.60
CA ASP A 134 2.89 6.32 -5.78
C ASP A 134 2.42 6.59 -4.33
N THR A 135 1.74 7.71 -4.08
CA THR A 135 1.43 8.09 -2.69
C THR A 135 0.35 7.24 -2.02
N SER A 136 -0.49 6.52 -2.78
CA SER A 136 -1.33 5.46 -2.22
C SER A 136 -0.54 4.34 -1.55
N GLU A 137 0.69 4.08 -1.99
CA GLU A 137 1.60 3.15 -1.34
C GLU A 137 2.05 3.64 0.04
N ALA A 138 1.69 4.84 0.50
CA ALA A 138 1.87 5.17 1.92
C ALA A 138 0.95 4.30 2.81
N TYR A 139 -0.26 4.00 2.35
CA TYR A 139 -1.31 3.35 3.12
C TYR A 139 -1.64 1.92 2.64
N LEU A 140 -1.23 1.58 1.42
CA LEU A 140 -1.34 0.23 0.84
C LEU A 140 0.05 -0.40 0.67
N PRO A 141 0.17 -1.73 0.62
CA PRO A 141 1.44 -2.38 0.30
C PRO A 141 1.90 -2.07 -1.13
N ASP A 142 3.22 -1.95 -1.34
CA ASP A 142 3.83 -2.00 -2.68
C ASP A 142 3.66 -3.42 -3.23
N VAL A 143 2.78 -3.56 -4.22
CA VAL A 143 2.45 -4.84 -4.84
C VAL A 143 3.18 -4.95 -6.16
N ALA A 144 4.08 -5.94 -6.25
CA ALA A 144 4.81 -6.22 -7.48
C ALA A 144 3.89 -6.40 -8.69
N SER A 145 4.22 -5.71 -9.79
CA SER A 145 3.41 -5.66 -11.02
C SER A 145 2.93 -7.02 -11.54
N PRO A 146 3.71 -8.13 -11.52
CA PRO A 146 3.27 -9.42 -12.03
C PRO A 146 2.07 -10.04 -11.28
N ILE A 147 1.90 -9.73 -9.99
CA ILE A 147 0.81 -10.28 -9.18
C ILE A 147 -0.36 -9.30 -9.00
N LYS A 148 -0.15 -8.00 -9.27
CA LYS A 148 -1.13 -6.94 -9.02
C LYS A 148 -2.47 -7.18 -9.72
N GLY A 149 -2.45 -7.67 -10.96
CA GLY A 149 -3.66 -8.01 -11.72
C GLY A 149 -4.44 -9.22 -11.21
N HIS A 150 -3.86 -10.01 -10.30
CA HIS A 150 -4.47 -11.19 -9.70
C HIS A 150 -5.11 -10.92 -8.33
N LEU A 151 -4.98 -9.70 -7.79
CA LEU A 151 -5.59 -9.31 -6.52
C LEU A 151 -6.98 -8.71 -6.76
N GLU A 152 -8.02 -9.48 -6.46
CA GLU A 152 -9.41 -9.05 -6.57
C GLU A 152 -9.68 -7.81 -5.70
N GLY A 153 -10.35 -6.80 -6.25
CA GLY A 153 -10.70 -5.56 -5.55
C GLY A 153 -9.55 -4.59 -5.27
N PHE A 154 -8.28 -5.00 -5.37
CA PHE A 154 -7.13 -4.16 -5.03
C PHE A 154 -7.08 -2.88 -5.88
N ARG A 155 -7.34 -2.99 -7.18
CA ARG A 155 -7.34 -1.85 -8.10
C ARG A 155 -8.41 -0.81 -7.75
N ASP A 156 -9.58 -1.24 -7.30
CA ASP A 156 -10.65 -0.31 -6.93
C ASP A 156 -10.37 0.40 -5.61
N ILE A 157 -9.74 -0.30 -4.66
CA ILE A 157 -9.24 0.28 -3.41
C ILE A 157 -8.16 1.32 -3.71
N GLU A 158 -7.17 0.96 -4.52
CA GLU A 158 -6.07 1.84 -4.93
C GLU A 158 -6.60 3.08 -5.67
N ASN A 159 -7.49 2.93 -6.65
CA ASN A 159 -8.08 4.05 -7.38
C ASN A 159 -8.85 5.02 -6.46
N ARG A 160 -9.59 4.49 -5.48
CA ARG A 160 -10.35 5.30 -4.52
C ARG A 160 -9.42 6.10 -3.60
N LEU A 161 -8.36 5.45 -3.13
CA LEU A 161 -7.34 6.09 -2.31
C LEU A 161 -6.57 7.15 -3.08
N GLU A 162 -6.10 6.86 -4.30
CA GLU A 162 -5.44 7.84 -5.16
C GLU A 162 -6.34 9.04 -5.45
N ALA A 163 -7.62 8.83 -5.76
CA ALA A 163 -8.57 9.93 -5.95
C ALA A 163 -8.76 10.78 -4.69
N CYS A 164 -8.70 10.18 -3.49
CA CYS A 164 -8.76 10.91 -2.23
C CYS A 164 -7.49 11.75 -1.99
N ILE A 165 -6.31 11.16 -2.22
CA ILE A 165 -5.03 11.85 -2.07
C ILE A 165 -4.90 12.98 -3.10
N ALA A 166 -5.32 12.76 -4.34
CA ALA A 166 -5.37 13.76 -5.41
C ALA A 166 -6.22 14.97 -5.03
N LYS A 167 -7.37 14.75 -4.39
CA LYS A 167 -8.20 15.83 -3.84
C LYS A 167 -7.50 16.56 -2.70
N ALA A 168 -6.87 15.83 -1.77
CA ALA A 168 -6.16 16.42 -0.62
C ALA A 168 -5.01 17.33 -1.03
N PHE A 169 -4.29 16.97 -2.10
CA PHE A 169 -3.14 17.72 -2.59
C PHE A 169 -3.41 18.52 -3.87
N ASN A 170 -4.66 18.56 -4.33
CA ASN A 170 -5.10 19.31 -5.50
C ASN A 170 -4.21 19.05 -6.74
N TYR A 171 -4.12 17.78 -7.15
CA TYR A 171 -3.46 17.36 -8.40
C TYR A 171 -4.41 16.52 -9.26
N GLN A 172 -4.09 16.42 -10.55
CA GLN A 172 -4.91 15.69 -11.51
C GLN A 172 -4.78 14.17 -11.36
N TYR A 173 -5.93 13.50 -11.26
CA TYR A 173 -6.07 12.04 -11.36
C TYR A 173 -7.26 11.70 -12.26
N PRO A 174 -7.16 10.75 -13.23
CA PRO A 174 -6.01 9.88 -13.52
C PRO A 174 -4.76 10.61 -14.02
N PHE A 175 -3.59 10.02 -13.77
CA PHE A 175 -2.30 10.64 -14.07
C PHE A 175 -2.09 10.92 -15.58
N PRO A 176 -1.45 12.05 -15.95
CA PRO A 176 -1.02 12.31 -17.31
C PRO A 176 -0.11 11.19 -17.84
N LYS A 177 -0.19 10.92 -19.15
CA LYS A 177 0.60 9.85 -19.80
C LYS A 177 2.10 9.99 -19.56
N MET A 178 2.60 11.23 -19.49
CA MET A 178 4.03 11.49 -19.31
C MET A 178 4.57 11.03 -17.96
N VAL A 179 3.73 11.00 -16.91
CA VAL A 179 4.12 10.45 -15.60
C VAL A 179 4.42 8.96 -15.72
N LYS A 180 3.58 8.21 -16.45
CA LYS A 180 3.84 6.78 -16.71
C LYS A 180 5.09 6.53 -17.55
N VAL A 181 5.41 7.44 -18.47
CA VAL A 181 6.64 7.36 -19.26
C VAL A 181 7.87 7.58 -18.37
N ALA A 182 7.81 8.57 -17.47
CA ALA A 182 8.89 8.86 -16.53
C ALA A 182 9.06 7.76 -15.46
N ASP A 183 7.97 7.21 -14.93
CA ASP A 183 7.99 6.05 -14.02
C ASP A 183 8.66 4.83 -14.68
N ALA A 184 8.25 4.49 -15.91
CA ALA A 184 8.88 3.40 -16.65
C ALA A 184 10.37 3.67 -16.93
N GLU A 185 10.75 4.91 -17.21
CA GLU A 185 12.16 5.30 -17.39
C GLU A 185 12.96 5.16 -16.08
N ALA A 186 12.40 5.60 -14.94
CA ALA A 186 12.99 5.44 -13.62
C ALA A 186 13.20 3.97 -13.28
N PHE A 187 12.18 3.12 -13.49
CA PHE A 187 12.28 1.68 -13.29
C PHE A 187 13.43 1.06 -14.10
N LYS A 188 13.57 1.39 -15.39
CA LYS A 188 14.66 0.87 -16.24
C LYS A 188 16.02 1.25 -15.69
N HIS A 189 16.16 2.50 -15.24
CA HIS A 189 17.40 3.01 -14.68
C HIS A 189 17.76 2.32 -13.36
N GLU A 190 16.81 2.27 -12.43
CA GLU A 190 16.96 1.62 -11.12
C GLU A 190 17.29 0.13 -11.29
N TYR A 191 16.47 -0.60 -12.04
CA TYR A 191 16.62 -2.04 -12.24
C TYR A 191 18.02 -2.39 -12.76
N LYS A 192 18.53 -1.61 -13.71
CA LYS A 192 19.89 -1.80 -14.26
C LYS A 192 20.98 -1.65 -13.20
N GLN A 193 20.79 -0.78 -12.20
CA GLN A 193 21.82 -0.50 -11.19
C GLN A 193 21.73 -1.39 -9.96
N ILE A 194 20.52 -1.71 -9.48
CA ILE A 194 20.33 -2.30 -8.15
C ILE A 194 19.86 -3.77 -8.17
N MET A 195 19.71 -4.37 -9.35
CA MET A 195 19.36 -5.79 -9.50
C MET A 195 20.55 -6.60 -10.03
N SER A 196 20.81 -7.76 -9.42
CA SER A 196 22.01 -8.55 -9.73
C SER A 196 21.90 -9.40 -11.00
N ASN A 197 20.67 -9.73 -11.44
CA ASN A 197 20.44 -10.56 -12.62
C ASN A 197 19.60 -9.83 -13.67
N LEU A 198 20.28 -9.21 -14.63
CA LEU A 198 19.65 -8.55 -15.78
C LEU A 198 19.28 -9.54 -16.90
N ALA A 199 19.75 -10.80 -16.85
CA ALA A 199 19.53 -11.76 -17.94
C ALA A 199 18.04 -12.12 -18.13
N TRP A 200 17.22 -11.92 -17.10
CA TRP A 200 15.77 -12.17 -17.15
C TRP A 200 14.97 -10.92 -17.49
N TRP A 201 15.60 -9.76 -17.46
CA TRP A 201 14.98 -8.51 -17.83
C TRP A 201 15.02 -8.33 -19.35
N LYS A 202 13.85 -8.33 -19.97
CA LYS A 202 13.67 -8.15 -21.43
C LYS A 202 13.29 -6.71 -21.80
N GLY A 203 13.43 -5.77 -20.86
CA GLY A 203 13.11 -4.37 -21.10
C GLY A 203 14.20 -3.65 -21.89
N ASP A 204 13.81 -2.59 -22.59
CA ASP A 204 14.77 -1.68 -23.21
C ASP A 204 15.58 -0.94 -22.13
N PRO A 205 16.87 -0.62 -22.40
CA PRO A 205 17.64 0.26 -21.52
C PRO A 205 16.95 1.61 -21.31
N PRO A 206 17.30 2.35 -20.23
CA PRO A 206 16.83 3.72 -20.07
C PRO A 206 17.25 4.55 -21.29
N ARG A 207 16.38 5.46 -21.70
CA ARG A 207 16.60 6.35 -22.85
C ARG A 207 17.76 7.30 -22.64
N TYR A 208 17.99 7.71 -21.39
CA TYR A 208 19.07 8.63 -21.01
C TYR A 208 20.03 7.97 -20.03
N ASP A 209 21.26 8.49 -20.01
CA ASP A 209 22.20 8.18 -18.94
C ASP A 209 21.95 9.15 -17.77
N TRP A 210 21.31 8.64 -16.72
CA TRP A 210 21.03 9.40 -15.50
C TRP A 210 22.16 9.31 -14.46
N GLY A 211 23.31 8.74 -14.82
CA GLY A 211 24.47 8.62 -13.93
C GLY A 211 24.32 7.49 -12.90
N HIS A 212 25.16 7.51 -11.87
CA HIS A 212 25.10 6.51 -10.80
C HIS A 212 23.99 6.86 -9.79
N MET A 213 23.23 5.84 -9.38
CA MET A 213 22.19 5.99 -8.38
C MET A 213 22.77 5.85 -6.97
N GLU A 214 22.76 6.95 -6.21
CA GLU A 214 23.14 6.94 -4.80
C GLU A 214 22.10 6.18 -3.94
N GLU A 215 22.55 5.46 -2.92
CA GLU A 215 21.64 4.86 -1.92
C GLU A 215 21.15 5.93 -0.94
N TRP A 216 19.83 6.11 -0.82
CA TRP A 216 19.26 6.96 0.23
C TRP A 216 18.68 6.11 1.34
N GLY A 217 19.30 6.17 2.52
CA GLY A 217 18.67 5.65 3.73
C GLY A 217 17.31 6.34 4.01
N PRO A 218 16.39 5.72 4.77
CA PRO A 218 15.02 6.21 4.92
C PRO A 218 14.87 7.66 5.39
N LEU A 219 15.77 8.14 6.25
CA LEU A 219 15.74 9.54 6.69
C LEU A 219 16.06 10.49 5.53
N VAL A 220 17.10 10.20 4.74
CA VAL A 220 17.52 11.04 3.60
C VAL A 220 16.43 11.04 2.53
N ALA A 221 15.86 9.87 2.22
CA ALA A 221 14.79 9.76 1.24
C ALA A 221 13.55 10.56 1.66
N ARG A 222 13.16 10.50 2.94
CA ARG A 222 12.05 11.30 3.49
C ARG A 222 12.30 12.80 3.33
N GLU A 223 13.46 13.29 3.76
CA GLU A 223 13.77 14.72 3.70
C GLU A 223 13.85 15.22 2.25
N LYS A 224 14.44 14.44 1.33
CA LYS A 224 14.48 14.79 -0.10
C LYS A 224 13.09 14.81 -0.74
N PHE A 225 12.23 13.85 -0.41
CA PHE A 225 10.83 13.87 -0.84
C PHE A 225 10.10 15.12 -0.36
N LEU A 226 10.21 15.45 0.93
CA LEU A 226 9.60 16.65 1.50
C LEU A 226 10.16 17.95 0.91
N LEU A 227 11.47 18.01 0.66
CA LEU A 227 12.11 19.16 0.03
C LEU A 227 11.60 19.35 -1.39
N ARG A 228 11.54 18.27 -2.18
CA ARG A 228 10.99 18.29 -3.54
C ARG A 228 9.52 18.73 -3.53
N HIS A 229 8.72 18.17 -2.63
CA HIS A 229 7.32 18.54 -2.46
C HIS A 229 7.15 20.03 -2.15
N ARG A 230 7.91 20.57 -1.19
CA ARG A 230 7.87 22.00 -0.83
C ARG A 230 8.24 22.90 -2.02
N ARG A 231 9.30 22.56 -2.74
CA ARG A 231 9.76 23.31 -3.91
C ARG A 231 8.65 23.39 -4.98
N LEU A 232 8.14 22.23 -5.41
CA LEU A 232 7.10 22.17 -6.43
C LEU A 232 5.80 22.84 -5.99
N THR A 233 5.46 22.77 -4.69
CA THR A 233 4.26 23.43 -4.14
C THR A 233 4.40 24.95 -4.12
N ALA A 234 5.60 25.48 -3.88
CA ALA A 234 5.85 26.92 -3.88
C ALA A 234 5.78 27.53 -5.29
N GLU A 235 6.07 26.73 -6.32
CA GLU A 235 6.13 27.19 -7.72
C GLU A 235 4.84 26.90 -8.51
N ARG A 236 4.03 25.93 -8.10
CA ARG A 236 2.79 25.55 -8.81
C ARG A 236 1.61 26.45 -8.45
N ILE A 237 0.65 26.55 -9.38
CA ILE A 237 -0.69 27.09 -9.09
C ILE A 237 -1.62 25.90 -8.83
N PRO A 238 -2.18 25.73 -7.62
CA PRO A 238 -3.04 24.59 -7.32
C PRO A 238 -4.28 24.53 -8.22
N GLY A 239 -4.59 23.36 -8.78
CA GLY A 239 -5.83 23.11 -9.51
C GLY A 239 -5.84 23.50 -10.98
N VAL A 240 -4.69 23.90 -11.54
CA VAL A 240 -4.55 24.12 -13.00
C VAL A 240 -4.59 22.75 -13.69
N PRO A 241 -5.53 22.51 -14.64
CA PRO A 241 -5.57 21.27 -15.39
C PRO A 241 -4.31 21.11 -16.24
N VAL A 242 -3.68 19.94 -16.21
CA VAL A 242 -2.62 19.61 -17.16
C VAL A 242 -3.32 19.22 -18.47
N ILE A 243 -3.30 20.12 -19.44
CA ILE A 243 -3.81 19.85 -20.78
C ILE A 243 -2.92 18.76 -21.41
N PRO A 244 -3.51 17.69 -21.98
CA PRO A 244 -2.77 16.53 -22.49
C PRO A 244 -1.87 16.83 -23.70
#